data_AF-A0A950DMR9-F1
#
_entry.id   AF-A0A950DMR9-F1
#
_cell.length_a   1.000
_cell.length_b   1.000
_cell.length_c   1.000
_cell.angle_alpha   90.00
_cell.angle_beta   90.00
_cell.angle_gamma   90.00
#
_symmetry.space_group_name_H-M   'P 1'
#
loop_
_entity.id
_entity.type
_entity.pdbx_description
1 polymer ?
#
loop_
_entity_poly.entity_id
_entity_poly.type
_entity_poly.pdbx_seq_one_letter_code
_entity_poly.pdbx_strand_id
1 'polypeptide(L)'
;MPAEIKRWVGLTLPELRVQVLSNGRGFSLSGQAIRIASHVRARRRLIDRFFSVPSLESVNLDTRAASVRLEFADRSQSVSELLSKTASAMRGRTPAVIPLLHDEIIVQRNGPSTFEVRRFGAKLTLWRIDSPSPRVYKLTHPLLRSESIRREVLNELGTIPDVVYQSFSLLLSGGDSLLVFVRPYKIEATLFPDVLDPVLTRCLSSGAKHFQTNVTGLMVNANLALAPVADFLFPPL
;
A
#
# COMPACT_ATOMS: atom_id res chain seq x y z
N MET A 1 -25.10 -9.80 18.83
CA MET A 1 -23.85 -9.85 18.04
C MET A 1 -23.06 -11.06 18.51
N PRO A 2 -22.83 -12.09 17.68
CA PRO A 2 -22.02 -13.23 18.11
C PRO A 2 -20.54 -12.84 18.06
N ALA A 3 -19.81 -13.21 19.11
CA ALA A 3 -18.37 -13.02 19.24
C ALA A 3 -17.61 -13.75 18.12
N GLU A 4 -16.76 -13.04 17.40
CA GLU A 4 -15.91 -13.58 16.34
C GLU A 4 -14.91 -14.61 16.90
N ILE A 5 -15.03 -15.85 16.44
CA ILE A 5 -14.04 -16.90 16.69
C ILE A 5 -12.83 -16.59 15.80
N LYS A 6 -11.83 -15.90 16.36
CA LYS A 6 -10.50 -15.78 15.78
C LYS A 6 -9.85 -17.17 15.76
N ARG A 7 -9.83 -17.83 14.60
CA ARG A 7 -9.01 -19.04 14.40
C ARG A 7 -7.55 -18.61 14.31
N TRP A 8 -6.82 -18.81 15.40
CA TRP A 8 -5.38 -18.61 15.47
C TRP A 8 -4.69 -19.79 14.80
N VAL A 9 -4.17 -19.60 13.59
CA VAL A 9 -3.07 -20.43 13.10
C VAL A 9 -1.79 -19.68 13.45
N GLY A 10 -1.42 -19.77 14.73
CA GLY A 10 -0.28 -19.06 15.28
C GLY A 10 1.03 -19.75 14.91
N LEU A 11 1.62 -19.39 13.78
CA LEU A 11 3.06 -19.55 13.56
C LEU A 11 3.75 -18.37 14.26
N THR A 12 4.06 -18.52 15.54
CA THR A 12 4.90 -17.58 16.29
C THR A 12 6.35 -17.88 16.03
N LEU A 13 6.99 -17.09 15.18
CA LEU A 13 8.45 -16.96 15.21
C LEU A 13 8.81 -15.95 16.30
N PRO A 14 10.02 -16.00 16.87
CA PRO A 14 10.42 -15.09 17.95
C PRO A 14 10.25 -13.60 17.59
N GLU A 15 10.30 -13.26 16.29
CA GLU A 15 10.32 -11.87 15.82
C GLU A 15 9.28 -11.51 14.73
N LEU A 16 8.48 -12.47 14.27
CA LEU A 16 7.48 -12.28 13.22
C LEU A 16 6.22 -13.11 13.51
N ARG A 17 5.07 -12.44 13.46
CA ARG A 17 3.74 -13.02 13.64
C ARG A 17 2.99 -12.95 12.32
N VAL A 18 2.32 -14.03 11.97
CA VAL A 18 1.47 -14.13 10.78
C VAL A 18 0.03 -14.35 11.23
N GLN A 19 -0.89 -13.55 10.70
CA GLN A 19 -2.32 -13.70 10.95
C GLN A 19 -3.09 -13.70 9.64
N VAL A 20 -3.82 -14.77 9.36
CA VAL A 20 -4.70 -14.84 8.19
C VAL A 20 -5.88 -13.90 8.37
N LEU A 21 -6.23 -13.15 7.33
CA LEU A 21 -7.39 -12.26 7.34
C LEU A 21 -8.69 -13.08 7.30
N SER A 22 -9.73 -12.60 8.00
CA SER A 22 -11.03 -13.27 8.07
C SER A 22 -11.70 -13.47 6.70
N ASN A 23 -11.40 -12.59 5.74
CA ASN A 23 -11.88 -12.69 4.36
C ASN A 23 -11.15 -13.75 3.52
N GLY A 24 -10.11 -14.40 4.05
CA GLY A 24 -9.28 -15.40 3.36
C GLY A 24 -8.44 -14.86 2.20
N ARG A 25 -8.45 -13.54 1.93
CA ARG A 25 -7.79 -12.93 0.77
C ARG A 25 -6.36 -12.47 1.04
N GLY A 26 -5.79 -12.84 2.18
CA GLY A 26 -4.46 -12.39 2.56
C GLY A 26 -4.16 -12.59 4.03
N PHE A 27 -3.11 -11.92 4.48
CA PHE A 27 -2.60 -12.06 5.83
C PHE A 27 -1.90 -10.77 6.30
N SER A 28 -1.84 -10.63 7.62
CA SER A 28 -1.07 -9.59 8.30
C SER A 28 0.23 -10.19 8.83
N LEU A 29 1.31 -9.47 8.64
CA LEU A 29 2.63 -9.69 9.20
C LEU A 29 2.88 -8.63 10.27
N SER A 30 3.36 -9.00 11.45
CA SER A 30 3.75 -8.03 12.48
C SER A 30 4.93 -8.51 13.29
N GLY A 31 5.64 -7.59 13.95
CA GLY A 31 6.75 -7.93 14.85
C GLY A 31 8.00 -7.12 14.59
N GLN A 32 9.09 -7.51 15.25
CA GLN A 32 10.35 -6.77 15.23
C GLN A 32 10.98 -6.77 13.84
N ALA A 33 10.88 -7.87 13.10
CA ALA A 33 11.41 -7.95 11.74
C ALA A 33 10.69 -6.96 10.79
N ILE A 34 9.35 -6.85 10.90
CA ILE A 34 8.57 -5.84 10.16
C ILE A 34 8.93 -4.43 10.61
N ARG A 35 9.12 -4.19 11.91
CA ARG A 35 9.55 -2.89 12.43
C ARG A 35 10.85 -2.42 11.77
N ILE A 36 11.86 -3.28 11.73
CA ILE A 36 13.17 -2.98 11.13
C ILE A 36 13.02 -2.72 9.64
N ALA A 37 12.30 -3.58 8.91
CA ALA A 37 12.12 -3.46 7.47
C ALA A 37 11.24 -2.26 7.05
N SER A 38 10.31 -1.84 7.91
CA SER A 38 9.43 -0.68 7.70
C SER A 38 10.10 0.68 7.94
N HIS A 39 11.33 0.66 8.47
CA HIS A 39 12.12 1.86 8.71
C HIS A 39 12.36 2.60 7.38
N VAL A 40 12.23 3.92 7.41
CA VAL A 40 12.33 4.86 6.27
C VAL A 40 13.31 4.45 5.17
N ARG A 41 14.56 4.10 5.53
CA ARG A 41 15.61 3.77 4.56
C ARG A 41 15.38 2.46 3.80
N ALA A 42 14.67 1.49 4.39
CA ALA A 42 14.42 0.17 3.82
C ALA A 42 13.00 0.01 3.25
N ARG A 43 12.11 0.96 3.59
CA ARG A 43 10.68 0.92 3.29
C ARG A 43 10.36 0.73 1.82
N ARG A 44 11.03 1.47 0.92
CA ARG A 44 10.83 1.34 -0.54
C ARG A 44 11.17 -0.07 -1.03
N ARG A 45 12.32 -0.58 -0.63
CA ARG A 45 12.77 -1.94 -0.99
C ARG A 45 11.82 -3.02 -0.46
N LEU A 46 11.28 -2.83 0.76
CA LEU A 46 10.27 -3.73 1.32
C LEU A 46 9.01 -3.77 0.45
N ILE A 47 8.53 -2.60 0.01
CA ILE A 47 7.39 -2.48 -0.90
C ILE A 47 7.68 -3.19 -2.24
N ASP A 48 8.84 -2.94 -2.85
CA ASP A 48 9.25 -3.59 -4.10
C ASP A 48 9.30 -5.13 -3.96
N ARG A 49 9.79 -5.64 -2.82
CA ARG A 49 9.79 -7.08 -2.54
C ARG A 49 8.37 -7.64 -2.47
N PHE A 50 7.46 -7.01 -1.73
CA PHE A 50 6.09 -7.49 -1.67
C PHE A 50 5.44 -7.50 -3.07
N PHE A 51 5.57 -6.41 -3.83
CA PHE A 51 4.99 -6.33 -5.18
C PHE A 51 5.74 -7.12 -6.25
N SER A 52 6.87 -7.76 -5.92
CA SER A 52 7.46 -8.80 -6.76
C SER A 52 6.58 -10.06 -6.83
N VAL A 53 5.64 -10.23 -5.89
CA VAL A 53 4.59 -11.25 -5.98
C VAL A 53 3.48 -10.72 -6.91
N PRO A 54 3.26 -11.32 -8.10
CA PRO A 54 2.35 -10.76 -9.09
C PRO A 54 0.88 -10.73 -8.65
N SER A 55 0.45 -11.71 -7.83
CA SER A 55 -0.92 -11.81 -7.32
C SER A 55 -1.25 -10.81 -6.21
N LEU A 56 -0.26 -10.06 -5.70
CA LEU A 56 -0.46 -9.08 -4.64
C LEU A 56 -1.19 -7.85 -5.19
N GLU A 57 -2.33 -7.54 -4.57
CA GLU A 57 -3.21 -6.43 -4.92
C GLU A 57 -2.88 -5.20 -4.07
N SER A 58 -2.65 -5.36 -2.77
CA SER A 58 -2.32 -4.23 -1.89
C SER A 58 -1.40 -4.57 -0.73
N VAL A 59 -0.67 -3.55 -0.29
CA VAL A 59 0.18 -3.53 0.90
C VAL A 59 -0.27 -2.35 1.76
N ASN A 60 -0.87 -2.62 2.90
CA ASN A 60 -1.12 -1.60 3.92
C ASN A 60 -0.05 -1.72 5.00
N LEU A 61 0.76 -0.69 5.16
CA LEU A 61 1.89 -0.66 6.08
C LEU A 61 1.59 0.33 7.21
N ASP A 62 1.63 -0.15 8.44
CA ASP A 62 1.56 0.65 9.65
C ASP A 62 2.90 0.58 10.39
N THR A 63 3.67 1.67 10.31
CA THR A 63 4.99 1.77 10.93
C THR A 63 4.91 1.89 12.45
N ARG A 64 3.80 2.41 13.00
CA ARG A 64 3.61 2.56 14.45
C ARG A 64 3.30 1.21 15.08
N ALA A 65 2.38 0.46 14.48
CA ALA A 65 2.03 -0.89 14.91
C ALA A 65 3.08 -1.92 14.48
N ALA A 66 4.06 -1.55 13.65
CA ALA A 66 5.02 -2.46 13.04
C ALA A 66 4.32 -3.66 12.39
N SER A 67 3.29 -3.36 11.60
CA SER A 67 2.45 -4.34 10.92
C SER A 67 2.31 -4.02 9.44
N VAL A 68 2.25 -5.07 8.64
CA VAL A 68 1.98 -5.02 7.21
C VAL A 68 0.81 -5.95 6.92
N ARG A 69 -0.23 -5.45 6.29
CA ARG A 69 -1.32 -6.25 5.75
C ARG A 69 -1.15 -6.40 4.25
N LEU A 70 -1.17 -7.65 3.80
CA LEU A 70 -1.08 -8.02 2.38
C LEU A 70 -2.44 -8.54 1.94
N GLU A 71 -2.97 -8.01 0.84
CA GLU A 71 -4.18 -8.52 0.20
C GLU A 71 -3.88 -8.93 -1.24
N PHE A 72 -4.41 -10.09 -1.63
CA PHE A 72 -4.21 -10.70 -2.93
C PHE A 72 -5.51 -10.66 -3.75
N ALA A 73 -5.35 -10.46 -5.05
CA ALA A 73 -6.48 -10.35 -5.97
C ALA A 73 -7.24 -11.68 -6.06
N ASP A 74 -6.48 -12.77 -6.18
CA ASP A 74 -6.96 -14.13 -6.43
C ASP A 74 -7.29 -14.88 -5.13
N ARG A 75 -8.51 -15.44 -5.05
CA ARG A 75 -8.98 -16.25 -3.92
C ARG A 75 -8.75 -17.75 -4.11
N SER A 76 -8.31 -18.17 -5.30
CA SER A 76 -8.12 -19.59 -5.63
C SER A 76 -6.85 -20.17 -5.01
N GLN A 77 -5.87 -19.32 -4.69
CA GLN A 77 -4.60 -19.73 -4.10
C GLN A 77 -4.76 -20.01 -2.62
N SER A 78 -4.20 -21.13 -2.16
CA SER A 78 -4.21 -21.47 -0.74
C SER A 78 -3.37 -20.47 0.07
N VAL A 79 -3.72 -20.26 1.33
CA VAL A 79 -2.93 -19.41 2.24
C VAL A 79 -1.47 -19.86 2.31
N SER A 80 -1.22 -21.17 2.31
CA SER A 80 0.14 -21.74 2.30
C SER A 80 0.92 -21.35 1.04
N GLU A 81 0.28 -21.39 -0.12
CA GLU A 81 0.89 -20.98 -1.39
C GLU A 81 1.22 -19.48 -1.41
N LEU A 82 0.29 -18.63 -0.96
CA LEU A 82 0.50 -17.19 -0.87
C LEU A 82 1.64 -16.84 0.10
N LEU A 83 1.73 -17.56 1.22
CA LEU A 83 2.81 -17.41 2.18
C LEU A 83 4.16 -17.85 1.60
N SER A 84 4.20 -18.97 0.88
CA SER A 84 5.41 -19.47 0.21
C SER A 84 5.92 -18.51 -0.87
N LYS A 85 5.03 -17.98 -1.72
CA LYS A 85 5.37 -16.95 -2.72
C LYS A 85 5.92 -15.68 -2.05
N THR A 86 5.28 -15.24 -0.98
CA THR A 86 5.74 -14.08 -0.22
C THR A 86 7.11 -14.32 0.41
N ALA A 87 7.34 -15.50 0.99
CA ALA A 87 8.64 -15.87 1.55
C ALA A 87 9.74 -15.90 0.49
N SER A 88 9.46 -16.49 -0.68
CA SER A 88 10.38 -16.50 -1.82
C SER A 88 10.76 -15.08 -2.27
N ALA A 89 9.78 -14.18 -2.39
CA ALA A 89 10.01 -12.77 -2.69
C ALA A 89 10.91 -12.05 -1.66
N MET A 90 10.80 -12.45 -0.39
CA MET A 90 11.65 -11.91 0.67
C MET A 90 13.08 -12.47 0.66
N ARG A 91 13.28 -13.74 0.26
CA ARG A 91 14.59 -14.39 0.13
C ARG A 91 15.38 -13.97 -1.12
N GLY A 92 14.68 -13.52 -2.16
CA GLY A 92 15.25 -13.31 -3.50
C GLY A 92 16.32 -12.20 -3.60
N ARG A 93 16.96 -12.15 -4.78
CA ARG A 93 17.87 -11.08 -5.24
C ARG A 93 17.18 -9.70 -5.13
N THR A 94 17.95 -8.63 -5.28
CA THR A 94 17.42 -7.25 -5.26
C THR A 94 16.17 -7.15 -6.14
N PRO A 95 15.01 -6.73 -5.60
CA PRO A 95 13.77 -6.70 -6.37
C PRO A 95 13.89 -5.69 -7.51
N ALA A 96 13.19 -5.96 -8.61
CA ALA A 96 13.00 -4.95 -9.64
C ALA A 96 12.26 -3.75 -9.04
N VAL A 97 12.75 -2.55 -9.28
CA VAL A 97 12.10 -1.33 -8.82
C VAL A 97 10.84 -1.12 -9.64
N ILE A 98 9.69 -1.13 -8.98
CA ILE A 98 8.41 -0.87 -9.65
C ILE A 98 8.07 0.61 -9.45
N PRO A 99 7.85 1.39 -10.52
CA PRO A 99 7.51 2.81 -10.38
C PRO A 99 6.28 2.99 -9.47
N LEU A 100 6.42 3.83 -8.45
CA LEU A 100 5.33 4.31 -7.61
C LEU A 100 5.39 5.83 -7.66
N LEU A 101 4.32 6.45 -8.12
CA LEU A 101 4.21 7.90 -8.10
C LEU A 101 4.05 8.40 -6.66
N HIS A 102 4.68 9.54 -6.39
CA HIS A 102 4.67 10.24 -5.10
C HIS A 102 5.21 9.39 -3.94
N ASP A 103 6.16 8.49 -4.22
CA ASP A 103 6.75 7.64 -3.20
C ASP A 103 7.53 8.44 -2.14
N GLU A 104 7.99 9.65 -2.47
CA GLU A 104 8.65 10.59 -1.57
C GLU A 104 7.85 10.83 -0.29
N ILE A 105 6.52 10.86 -0.37
CA ILE A 105 5.64 11.12 0.77
C ILE A 105 5.73 9.99 1.78
N ILE A 106 5.78 8.75 1.29
CA ILE A 106 5.81 7.57 2.13
C ILE A 106 7.23 7.16 2.49
N VAL A 107 8.29 7.69 1.88
CA VAL A 107 9.68 7.41 2.29
C VAL A 107 10.30 8.51 3.15
N GLN A 108 9.66 9.67 3.31
CA GLN A 108 10.16 10.72 4.21
C GLN A 108 10.08 10.31 5.69
N ARG A 109 11.00 10.84 6.50
CA ARG A 109 11.04 10.60 7.96
C ARG A 109 9.76 11.04 8.67
N ASN A 110 9.14 12.11 8.18
CA ASN A 110 7.89 12.66 8.69
C ASN A 110 6.68 12.27 7.81
N GLY A 111 6.83 11.24 6.97
CA GLY A 111 5.74 10.70 6.17
C GLY A 111 4.62 10.09 7.03
N PRO A 112 3.48 9.73 6.43
CA PRO A 112 2.38 9.12 7.16
C PRO A 112 2.83 7.81 7.84
N SER A 113 2.40 7.61 9.08
CA SER A 113 2.70 6.37 9.82
C SER A 113 1.96 5.15 9.28
N THR A 114 0.85 5.37 8.59
CA THR A 114 0.00 4.33 8.03
C THR A 114 -0.39 4.76 6.62
N PHE A 115 -0.12 3.91 5.63
CA PHE A 115 -0.43 4.15 4.24
C PHE A 115 -0.67 2.82 3.50
N GLU A 116 -1.34 2.90 2.37
CA GLU A 116 -1.62 1.75 1.51
C GLU A 116 -1.03 2.00 0.12
N VAL A 117 -0.32 1.01 -0.39
CA VAL A 117 0.10 0.94 -1.80
C VAL A 117 -0.75 -0.13 -2.44
N ARG A 118 -1.28 0.14 -3.64
CA ARG A 118 -2.12 -0.79 -4.40
C ARG A 118 -1.55 -0.99 -5.79
N ARG A 119 -1.80 -2.17 -6.35
CA ARG A 119 -1.63 -2.44 -7.77
C ARG A 119 -2.87 -1.97 -8.51
N PHE A 120 -2.67 -1.18 -9.55
CA PHE A 120 -3.71 -0.72 -10.44
C PHE A 120 -3.29 -1.01 -11.89
N GLY A 121 -3.80 -2.13 -12.43
CA GLY A 121 -3.26 -2.71 -13.65
C GLY A 121 -1.78 -3.09 -13.49
N ALA A 122 -0.91 -2.53 -14.35
CA ALA A 122 0.53 -2.75 -14.30
C ALA A 122 1.28 -1.78 -13.37
N LYS A 123 0.63 -0.72 -12.87
CA LYS A 123 1.26 0.35 -12.08
C LYS A 123 1.00 0.16 -10.58
N LEU A 124 1.86 0.76 -9.76
CA LEU A 124 1.58 0.95 -8.34
C LEU A 124 1.06 2.36 -8.09
N THR A 125 0.12 2.48 -7.15
CA THR A 125 -0.46 3.77 -6.78
C THR A 125 -0.73 3.84 -5.27
N LEU A 126 -0.72 5.06 -4.74
CA LEU A 126 -1.17 5.38 -3.39
C LEU A 126 -2.67 5.72 -3.35
N TRP A 127 -3.33 5.81 -4.51
CA TRP A 127 -4.77 5.96 -4.59
C TRP A 127 -5.47 4.68 -4.14
N ARG A 128 -6.45 4.86 -3.26
CA ARG A 128 -7.47 3.87 -2.99
C ARG A 128 -8.79 4.37 -3.56
N ILE A 129 -9.40 3.56 -4.42
CA ILE A 129 -10.65 3.87 -5.09
C ILE A 129 -11.66 2.79 -4.72
N ASP A 130 -12.57 3.10 -3.81
CA ASP A 130 -13.68 2.23 -3.48
C ASP A 130 -14.90 2.66 -4.32
N SER A 131 -15.66 1.71 -4.88
CA SER A 131 -16.92 2.00 -5.59
C SER A 131 -18.10 1.45 -4.78
N PRO A 132 -18.61 2.20 -3.78
CA PRO A 132 -19.76 1.76 -3.00
C PRO A 132 -21.04 1.60 -3.84
N SER A 133 -21.12 2.27 -5.00
CA SER A 133 -22.19 2.07 -5.98
C SER A 133 -21.71 2.40 -7.39
N PRO A 134 -22.43 2.01 -8.46
CA PRO A 134 -22.07 2.33 -9.84
C PRO A 134 -22.01 3.83 -10.17
N ARG A 135 -22.47 4.69 -9.25
CA ARG A 135 -22.51 6.15 -9.41
C ARG A 135 -21.60 6.88 -8.44
N VAL A 136 -20.93 6.17 -7.54
CA VAL A 136 -20.19 6.79 -6.45
C VAL A 136 -18.85 6.13 -6.32
N TYR A 137 -17.82 6.95 -6.34
CA TYR A 137 -16.44 6.58 -6.03
C TYR A 137 -15.98 7.29 -4.77
N LYS A 138 -15.29 6.57 -3.91
CA LYS A 138 -14.56 7.11 -2.78
C LYS A 138 -13.08 7.08 -3.12
N LEU A 139 -12.48 8.24 -3.30
CA LEU A 139 -11.07 8.41 -3.62
C LEU A 139 -10.32 8.77 -2.34
N THR A 140 -9.34 7.97 -1.94
CA THR A 140 -8.50 8.20 -0.77
C THR A 140 -7.04 8.26 -1.18
N HIS A 141 -6.33 9.27 -0.68
CA HIS A 141 -4.89 9.44 -0.94
C HIS A 141 -4.22 10.18 0.23
N PRO A 142 -2.98 9.83 0.65
CA PRO A 142 -2.32 10.48 1.78
C PRO A 142 -2.18 12.01 1.66
N LEU A 143 -2.00 12.52 0.44
CA LEU A 143 -1.87 13.97 0.19
C LEU A 143 -3.14 14.78 0.39
N LEU A 144 -4.33 14.15 0.36
CA LEU A 144 -5.60 14.87 0.51
C LEU A 144 -5.77 15.47 1.92
N ARG A 145 -4.91 15.08 2.88
CA ARG A 145 -4.80 15.73 4.19
C ARG A 145 -4.43 17.21 4.07
N SER A 146 -3.70 17.59 3.02
CA SER A 146 -3.42 18.99 2.73
C SER A 146 -4.64 19.63 2.07
N GLU A 147 -5.20 20.65 2.72
CA GLU A 147 -6.35 21.39 2.20
C GLU A 147 -6.05 22.09 0.87
N SER A 148 -4.80 22.53 0.63
CA SER A 148 -4.41 23.13 -0.65
C SER A 148 -4.44 22.10 -1.78
N ILE A 149 -3.83 20.93 -1.57
CA ILE A 149 -3.83 19.83 -2.55
C ILE A 149 -5.26 19.35 -2.79
N ARG A 150 -6.06 19.24 -1.74
CA ARG A 150 -7.47 18.85 -1.83
C ARG A 150 -8.25 19.80 -2.71
N ARG A 151 -8.10 21.12 -2.54
CA ARG A 151 -8.74 22.12 -3.40
C ARG A 151 -8.33 21.98 -4.86
N GLU A 152 -7.04 21.77 -5.15
CA GLU A 152 -6.57 21.54 -6.54
C GLU A 152 -7.17 20.27 -7.15
N VAL A 153 -7.24 19.18 -6.39
CA VAL A 153 -7.87 17.93 -6.82
C VAL A 153 -9.36 18.13 -7.06
N LEU A 154 -10.06 18.86 -6.20
CA LEU A 154 -11.47 19.18 -6.39
C LEU A 154 -11.70 20.03 -7.65
N ASN A 155 -10.86 21.03 -7.88
CA ASN A 155 -10.92 21.85 -9.09
C ASN A 155 -10.77 20.99 -10.36
N GLU A 156 -9.79 20.07 -10.38
CA GLU A 156 -9.60 19.16 -11.51
C GLU A 156 -10.77 18.18 -11.66
N LEU A 157 -11.32 17.64 -10.57
CA LEU A 157 -12.52 16.80 -10.66
C LEU A 157 -13.72 17.54 -11.27
N GLY A 158 -13.80 18.85 -11.08
CA GLY A 158 -14.83 19.71 -11.69
C GLY A 158 -14.68 19.92 -13.18
N THR A 159 -13.54 19.61 -13.77
CA THR A 159 -13.32 19.69 -15.23
C THR A 159 -13.80 18.43 -15.95
N ILE A 160 -13.95 17.31 -15.22
CA ILE A 160 -14.39 16.03 -15.80
C ILE A 160 -15.90 16.10 -16.07
N PRO A 161 -16.34 15.91 -17.34
CA PRO A 161 -17.76 15.89 -17.65
C PRO A 161 -18.49 14.81 -16.86
N ASP A 162 -19.73 15.10 -16.48
CA ASP A 162 -20.60 14.16 -15.74
C ASP A 162 -20.13 13.81 -14.30
N VAL A 163 -19.13 14.53 -13.76
CA VAL A 163 -18.68 14.43 -12.37
C VAL A 163 -19.32 15.53 -11.51
N VAL A 164 -19.83 15.12 -10.36
CA VAL A 164 -20.22 15.99 -9.24
C VAL A 164 -19.50 15.46 -8.01
N TYR A 165 -18.81 16.30 -7.24
CA TYR A 165 -18.01 15.81 -6.11
C TYR A 165 -18.37 16.49 -4.80
N GLN A 166 -18.08 15.80 -3.70
CA GLN A 166 -18.12 16.33 -2.35
C GLN A 166 -16.87 15.90 -1.60
N SER A 167 -16.30 16.83 -0.85
CA SER A 167 -15.18 16.56 0.05
C SER A 167 -15.71 16.36 1.46
N PHE A 168 -15.17 15.36 2.16
CA PHE A 168 -15.36 15.21 3.59
C PHE A 168 -14.09 14.64 4.19
N SER A 169 -13.69 15.16 5.35
CA SER A 169 -12.58 14.57 6.08
C SER A 169 -13.13 13.44 6.95
N LEU A 170 -13.00 12.20 6.51
CA LEU A 170 -13.11 11.05 7.41
C LEU A 170 -11.70 10.76 7.92
N LEU A 171 -11.51 10.84 9.24
CA LEU A 171 -10.30 10.38 9.95
C LEU A 171 -10.20 8.84 9.93
N LEU A 172 -10.21 8.25 8.75
CA LEU A 172 -9.94 6.82 8.57
C LEU A 172 -8.44 6.62 8.34
N SER A 173 -7.92 5.53 8.90
CA SER A 173 -6.51 5.15 8.95
C SER A 173 -5.88 5.01 7.56
N GLY A 174 -5.49 6.12 6.92
CA GLY A 174 -4.80 6.09 5.63
C GLY A 174 -4.76 7.41 4.84
N GLY A 175 -5.64 8.36 5.12
CA GLY A 175 -5.71 9.64 4.38
C GLY A 175 -7.11 10.26 4.40
N ASP A 176 -7.23 11.49 3.94
CA ASP A 176 -8.54 12.10 3.70
C ASP A 176 -9.16 11.50 2.43
N SER A 177 -10.49 11.55 2.34
CA SER A 177 -11.24 10.93 1.24
C SER A 177 -12.14 11.94 0.53
N LEU A 178 -12.36 11.74 -0.75
CA LEU A 178 -13.32 12.49 -1.56
C LEU A 178 -14.41 11.52 -2.05
N LEU A 179 -15.67 11.94 -2.03
CA LEU A 179 -16.76 11.20 -2.67
C LEU A 179 -17.05 11.90 -3.98
N VAL A 180 -16.97 11.12 -5.05
CA VAL A 180 -17.17 11.57 -6.40
C VAL A 180 -18.41 10.85 -6.92
N PHE A 181 -19.44 11.63 -7.18
CA PHE A 181 -20.67 11.20 -7.82
C PHE A 181 -20.49 11.33 -9.33
N VAL A 182 -20.80 10.29 -10.06
CA VAL A 182 -20.68 10.25 -11.51
C VAL A 182 -21.99 9.78 -12.13
N ARG A 183 -22.19 10.13 -13.41
CA ARG A 183 -23.22 9.43 -14.18
C ARG A 183 -22.82 7.95 -14.34
N PRO A 184 -23.73 7.01 -14.07
CA PRO A 184 -23.42 5.59 -14.08
C PRO A 184 -22.91 5.12 -15.45
N TYR A 185 -21.96 4.18 -15.44
CA TYR A 185 -21.38 3.53 -16.62
C TYR A 185 -20.65 4.45 -17.61
N LYS A 186 -20.45 5.73 -17.28
CA LYS A 186 -19.73 6.69 -18.12
C LYS A 186 -18.28 6.91 -17.73
N ILE A 187 -17.94 6.64 -16.47
CA ILE A 187 -16.62 6.90 -15.92
C ILE A 187 -16.09 5.61 -15.32
N GLU A 188 -14.93 5.20 -15.81
CA GLU A 188 -14.20 4.08 -15.24
C GLU A 188 -13.33 4.56 -14.07
N ALA A 189 -13.16 3.71 -13.06
CA ALA A 189 -12.30 4.02 -11.90
C ALA A 189 -10.83 4.28 -12.30
N THR A 190 -10.41 3.74 -13.43
CA THR A 190 -9.08 3.91 -14.05
C THR A 190 -8.78 5.34 -14.45
N LEU A 191 -9.82 6.14 -14.73
CA LEU A 191 -9.67 7.52 -15.11
C LEU A 191 -9.09 8.37 -13.97
N PHE A 192 -9.45 8.09 -12.72
CA PHE A 192 -9.09 8.99 -11.62
C PHE A 192 -7.58 9.08 -11.37
N PRO A 193 -6.82 7.98 -11.23
CA PRO A 193 -5.36 8.09 -11.06
C PRO A 193 -4.71 8.78 -12.26
N ASP A 194 -5.12 8.44 -13.50
CA ASP A 194 -4.53 9.03 -14.70
C ASP A 194 -4.77 10.55 -14.82
N VAL A 195 -5.92 11.05 -14.36
CA VAL A 195 -6.24 12.50 -14.36
C VAL A 195 -5.66 13.22 -13.13
N LEU A 196 -5.68 12.59 -11.96
CA LEU A 196 -5.35 13.25 -10.70
C LEU A 196 -3.86 13.18 -10.32
N ASP A 197 -3.13 12.15 -10.75
CA ASP A 197 -1.69 12.06 -10.49
C ASP A 197 -0.89 13.25 -11.06
N PRO A 198 -1.19 13.77 -12.27
CA PRO A 198 -0.60 15.02 -12.75
C PRO A 198 -0.85 16.22 -11.81
N VAL A 199 -2.06 16.35 -11.26
CA VAL A 199 -2.40 17.42 -10.31
C VAL A 199 -1.53 17.33 -9.07
N LEU A 200 -1.46 16.15 -8.46
CA LEU A 200 -0.64 15.89 -7.28
C LEU A 200 0.83 16.21 -7.56
N THR A 201 1.33 15.82 -8.73
CA THR A 201 2.69 16.07 -9.16
C THR A 201 2.98 17.57 -9.28
N ARG A 202 2.06 18.35 -9.86
CA ARG A 202 2.17 19.83 -9.93
C ARG A 202 2.20 20.45 -8.52
N CYS A 203 1.31 20.01 -7.63
CA CYS A 203 1.26 20.51 -6.25
C CYS A 203 2.57 20.25 -5.48
N LEU A 204 3.18 19.08 -5.65
CA LEU A 204 4.44 18.73 -5.00
C LEU A 204 5.64 19.45 -5.61
N SER A 205 5.67 19.58 -6.94
CA SER A 205 6.73 20.29 -7.68
C SER A 205 6.75 21.78 -7.37
N SER A 206 5.58 22.37 -7.11
CA SER A 206 5.43 23.77 -6.68
C SER A 206 5.98 24.02 -5.26
N GLY A 207 6.36 22.95 -4.53
CA GLY A 207 6.78 23.01 -3.13
C GLY A 207 8.11 22.35 -2.76
N ALA A 208 8.85 21.65 -3.64
CA ALA A 208 10.03 20.90 -3.19
C ALA A 208 11.23 20.83 -4.16
N LYS A 209 12.42 21.16 -3.60
CA LYS A 209 13.75 20.81 -4.10
C LYS A 209 13.89 19.28 -4.20
N HIS A 210 14.32 18.77 -5.35
CA HIS A 210 14.61 17.35 -5.55
C HIS A 210 15.76 16.86 -4.65
N PHE A 211 15.51 15.79 -3.89
CA PHE A 211 16.54 15.11 -3.10
C PHE A 211 16.73 13.69 -3.65
N GLN A 212 17.86 13.45 -4.30
CA GLN A 212 18.32 12.11 -4.63
C GLN A 212 18.93 11.47 -3.38
N THR A 213 18.39 10.34 -2.93
CA THR A 213 19.01 9.55 -1.86
C THR A 213 20.07 8.63 -2.46
N ASN A 214 21.33 9.04 -2.33
CA ASN A 214 22.48 8.16 -2.55
C ASN A 214 22.56 7.14 -1.40
N VAL A 215 22.42 5.85 -1.69
CA VAL A 215 22.50 4.77 -0.70
C VAL A 215 23.62 3.81 -1.07
N THR A 216 24.77 3.96 -0.42
CA THR A 216 25.88 2.98 -0.43
C THR A 216 26.13 2.43 0.98
N GLY A 217 26.43 1.13 1.05
CA GLY A 217 27.23 0.52 2.13
C GLY A 217 26.50 -0.26 3.22
N LEU A 218 25.49 0.29 3.90
CA LEU A 218 25.06 -0.23 5.21
C LEU A 218 23.81 -1.14 5.21
N MET A 219 23.26 -1.51 4.06
CA MET A 219 21.92 -2.15 3.95
C MET A 219 21.92 -3.66 3.65
N VAL A 220 23.05 -4.35 3.79
CA VAL A 220 23.10 -5.81 3.60
C VAL A 220 22.49 -6.56 4.81
N ASN A 221 22.49 -5.97 6.01
CA ASN A 221 22.17 -6.71 7.24
C ASN A 221 20.68 -6.80 7.63
N ALA A 222 19.83 -5.83 7.28
CA ALA A 222 18.40 -5.90 7.63
C ALA A 222 17.61 -6.91 6.75
N ASN A 223 18.06 -7.13 5.51
CA ASN A 223 17.46 -8.10 4.60
C ASN A 223 17.89 -9.55 4.91
N LEU A 224 19.11 -9.72 5.45
CA LEU A 224 19.61 -11.00 5.95
C LEU A 224 18.90 -11.48 7.22
N ALA A 225 18.15 -10.63 7.93
CA ALA A 225 17.35 -11.06 9.09
C ALA A 225 16.02 -11.71 8.69
N LEU A 226 15.47 -11.39 7.51
CA LEU A 226 14.21 -11.96 7.02
C LEU A 226 14.40 -13.26 6.24
N ALA A 227 15.60 -13.50 5.68
CA ALA A 227 15.91 -14.74 4.96
C ALA A 227 15.92 -15.98 5.88
N PRO A 228 16.57 -16.00 7.06
CA PRO A 228 16.50 -17.12 8.02
C PRO A 228 15.08 -17.34 8.56
N VAL A 229 14.32 -16.26 8.72
CA VAL A 229 12.92 -16.31 9.16
C VAL A 229 12.04 -16.94 8.08
N ALA A 230 12.31 -16.63 6.81
CA ALA A 230 11.69 -17.32 5.70
C ALA A 230 12.14 -18.79 5.68
N ASP A 231 13.43 -19.10 5.75
CA ASP A 231 13.98 -20.47 5.71
C ASP A 231 13.45 -21.36 6.84
N PHE A 232 13.17 -20.79 8.02
CA PHE A 232 12.55 -21.51 9.15
C PHE A 232 11.04 -21.73 8.97
N LEU A 233 10.32 -20.80 8.32
CA LEU A 233 8.90 -20.98 7.99
C LEU A 233 8.67 -21.97 6.83
N PHE A 234 9.64 -22.11 5.94
CA PHE A 234 9.56 -23.01 4.78
C PHE A 234 10.93 -23.65 4.54
N PRO A 235 11.28 -24.72 5.29
CA PRO A 235 12.51 -25.46 5.03
C PRO A 235 12.52 -25.94 3.56
N PRO A 236 13.67 -25.91 2.88
CA PRO A 236 13.78 -26.51 1.56
C PRO A 236 13.38 -27.99 1.65
N LEU A 237 12.46 -28.41 0.78
CA LEU A 237 12.04 -29.81 0.63
C LEU A 237 13.21 -30.69 0.19
#